data_AF-A0A9P8PS22-F1
#
_entry.id   AF-A0A9P8PS22-F1
#
_cell.length_a   1.000
_cell.length_b   1.000
_cell.length_c   1.000
_cell.angle_alpha   90.00
_cell.angle_beta   90.00
_cell.angle_gamma   90.00
#
_symmetry.space_group_name_H-M   'P 1'
#
loop_
_entity.id
_entity.type
_entity.pdbx_description
1 polymer ?
#
loop_
_entity_poly.entity_id
_entity_poly.type
_entity_poly.pdbx_seq_one_letter_code
_entity_poly.pdbx_strand_id
1 'polypeptide(L)'
;MSSSTPIVQLEEIDLSLFDEGPEVRQALAERLEKALTDHGFFQLVNHGLVTDHLSSIGRQVFEEPDEVKAKHIAGQNDLPEESYKQLGVVRGSGYKPRGYWTYINDQKDRVEFFNLRHFAHPEYVKAASYPPSVEKNLPEITSYFNELHNNVLRKLLSLIDIILELPDGTLYNNHFRVVENNIKESATGYGRFLLYHEADDSYNSKTGNTLLRGHTDASALTFILSDPVQALQIRLPDTENIWGFVKHRQGALVVNVGDALQFWTGDYFRSSVHRVASPPNHQKRSSTIYFCTPTSATYLDPDSLNSPKLKRLGIYADKSLQRITQGEWDIAKGAFFNNTSSNQTKGITILGRKSLGSLIGETVDA
;
A
#
# COMPACT_ATOMS: atom_id res chain seq x y z
N MET A 1 -26.86 -4.27 -22.51
CA MET A 1 -26.12 -3.01 -22.73
C MET A 1 -24.85 -3.09 -21.90
N SER A 2 -23.68 -3.24 -22.52
CA SER A 2 -22.40 -3.25 -21.79
C SER A 2 -22.17 -1.83 -21.28
N SER A 3 -22.45 -1.56 -20.01
CA SER A 3 -22.03 -0.31 -19.39
C SER A 3 -20.50 -0.37 -19.28
N SER A 4 -19.82 0.57 -19.95
CA SER A 4 -18.39 0.74 -19.77
C SER A 4 -18.10 0.94 -18.28
N THR A 5 -17.15 0.19 -17.72
CA THR A 5 -16.70 0.39 -16.33
C THR A 5 -16.34 1.86 -16.12
N PRO A 6 -16.88 2.54 -15.09
CA PRO A 6 -16.68 3.96 -14.90
C PRO A 6 -15.21 4.30 -14.63
N ILE A 7 -14.81 5.52 -14.99
CA ILE A 7 -13.52 6.09 -14.61
C ILE A 7 -13.71 6.91 -13.33
N VAL A 8 -12.92 6.62 -12.31
CA VAL A 8 -12.88 7.41 -11.08
C VAL A 8 -11.87 8.53 -11.25
N GLN A 9 -12.37 9.76 -11.16
CA GLN A 9 -11.55 10.95 -11.01
C GLN A 9 -11.29 11.16 -9.52
N LEU A 10 -10.05 10.91 -9.10
CA LEU A 10 -9.62 11.14 -7.73
C LEU A 10 -9.31 12.63 -7.51
N GLU A 11 -9.46 13.10 -6.27
CA GLU A 11 -9.03 14.43 -5.86
C GLU A 11 -7.51 14.58 -6.04
N GLU A 12 -7.08 15.71 -6.62
CA GLU A 12 -5.66 16.05 -6.77
C GLU A 12 -5.21 16.94 -5.60
N ILE A 13 -4.23 16.47 -4.84
CA ILE A 13 -3.58 17.18 -3.74
C ILE A 13 -2.24 17.69 -4.24
N ASP A 14 -2.14 18.99 -4.47
CA ASP A 14 -0.91 19.65 -4.93
C ASP A 14 -0.02 19.97 -3.73
N LEU A 15 1.05 19.18 -3.57
CA LEU A 15 1.93 19.31 -2.41
C LEU A 15 2.90 20.49 -2.51
N SER A 16 3.04 21.12 -3.69
CA SER A 16 3.84 22.35 -3.81
C SER A 16 3.22 23.51 -3.05
N LEU A 17 1.90 23.47 -2.83
CA LEU A 17 1.15 24.49 -2.08
C LEU A 17 1.32 24.39 -0.56
N PHE A 18 1.97 23.34 -0.04
CA PHE A 18 2.09 23.09 1.41
C PHE A 18 2.80 24.23 2.16
N ASP A 19 3.74 24.90 1.50
CA ASP A 19 4.59 25.95 2.07
C ASP A 19 4.11 27.38 1.75
N GLU A 20 2.96 27.53 1.05
CA GLU A 20 2.38 28.83 0.64
C GLU A 20 1.65 29.59 1.77
N GLY A 21 1.73 29.08 3.00
CA GLY A 21 1.16 29.72 4.20
C GLY A 21 0.03 28.93 4.85
N PRO A 22 -0.38 29.33 6.08
CA PRO A 22 -1.31 28.56 6.90
C PRO A 22 -2.71 28.44 6.29
N GLU A 23 -3.23 29.48 5.64
CA GLU A 23 -4.56 29.45 5.01
C GLU A 23 -4.60 28.47 3.82
N VAL A 24 -3.55 28.47 2.99
CA VAL A 24 -3.43 27.53 1.86
C VAL A 24 -3.27 26.10 2.37
N ARG A 25 -2.48 25.90 3.42
CA ARG A 25 -2.30 24.58 4.05
C ARG A 25 -3.61 24.06 4.65
N GLN A 26 -4.42 24.93 5.27
CA GLN A 26 -5.74 24.59 5.78
C GLN A 26 -6.68 24.18 4.64
N ALA A 27 -6.74 24.94 3.54
CA ALA A 27 -7.54 24.57 2.37
C ALA A 27 -7.09 23.24 1.74
N LEU A 28 -5.78 22.97 1.74
CA LEU A 28 -5.23 21.70 1.28
C LEU A 28 -5.64 20.54 2.18
N ALA A 29 -5.65 20.75 3.50
CA ALA A 29 -6.11 19.78 4.49
C ALA A 29 -7.61 19.47 4.34
N GLU A 30 -8.45 20.46 4.08
CA GLU A 30 -9.90 20.27 3.83
C GLU A 30 -10.16 19.45 2.57
N ARG A 31 -9.42 19.72 1.49
CA ARG A 31 -9.49 18.93 0.25
C ARG A 31 -9.03 17.49 0.47
N LEU A 32 -7.96 17.31 1.26
CA LEU A 32 -7.47 16.00 1.63
C LEU A 32 -8.49 15.25 2.49
N GLU A 33 -9.10 15.89 3.50
CA GLU A 33 -10.12 15.28 4.36
C GLU A 33 -11.25 14.67 3.52
N LYS A 34 -11.79 15.45 2.57
CA LYS A 34 -12.81 14.96 1.64
C LYS A 34 -12.35 13.70 0.89
N ALA A 35 -11.12 13.68 0.38
CA ALA A 35 -10.60 12.53 -0.34
C ALA A 35 -10.41 11.29 0.55
N LEU A 36 -9.97 11.49 1.80
CA LEU A 36 -9.78 10.44 2.80
C LEU A 36 -11.12 9.84 3.27
N THR A 37 -12.19 10.63 3.33
CA THR A 37 -13.52 10.18 3.78
C THR A 37 -14.38 9.61 2.64
N ASP A 38 -14.31 10.20 1.45
CA ASP A 38 -15.12 9.79 0.29
C ASP A 38 -14.63 8.45 -0.25
N HIS A 39 -13.44 8.47 -0.87
CA HIS A 39 -12.87 7.32 -1.56
C HIS A 39 -11.76 6.65 -0.78
N GLY A 40 -11.12 7.33 0.17
CA GLY A 40 -9.88 6.82 0.78
C GLY A 40 -8.70 6.77 -0.21
N PHE A 41 -8.85 7.42 -1.37
CA PHE A 41 -7.90 7.46 -2.47
C PHE A 41 -7.81 8.89 -3.01
N PHE A 42 -6.60 9.32 -3.35
CA PHE A 42 -6.34 10.61 -3.97
C PHE A 42 -5.10 10.54 -4.87
N GLN A 43 -4.86 11.59 -5.65
CA GLN A 43 -3.63 11.76 -6.42
C GLN A 43 -2.81 12.87 -5.78
N LEU A 44 -1.59 12.54 -5.40
CA LEU A 44 -0.61 13.52 -4.96
C LEU A 44 0.18 14.00 -6.17
N VAL A 45 0.19 15.30 -6.41
CA VAL A 45 0.88 15.95 -7.54
C VAL A 45 1.88 16.97 -7.04
N ASN A 46 2.85 17.32 -7.90
CA ASN A 46 3.90 18.31 -7.59
C ASN A 46 4.62 18.02 -6.25
N HIS A 47 4.80 16.73 -5.92
CA HIS A 47 5.41 16.27 -4.67
C HIS A 47 6.95 16.35 -4.68
N GLY A 48 7.57 16.76 -5.78
CA GLY A 48 9.02 16.99 -5.88
C GLY A 48 9.88 15.72 -6.05
N LEU A 49 9.28 14.53 -6.19
CA LEU A 49 10.03 13.29 -6.42
C LEU A 49 10.30 13.11 -7.93
N VAL A 50 11.53 12.71 -8.26
CA VAL A 50 11.88 12.24 -9.60
C VAL A 50 11.47 10.76 -9.71
N THR A 51 10.58 10.43 -10.67
CA THR A 51 9.92 9.11 -10.73
C THR A 51 10.20 8.31 -12.00
N ASP A 52 10.72 8.93 -13.06
CA ASP A 52 10.82 8.32 -14.40
C ASP A 52 11.73 7.08 -14.46
N HIS A 53 12.81 7.10 -13.68
CA HIS A 53 13.83 6.05 -13.69
C HIS A 53 13.44 4.84 -12.82
N LEU A 54 12.69 5.08 -11.74
CA LEU A 54 12.39 4.06 -10.75
C LEU A 54 11.49 2.94 -11.28
N SER A 55 10.52 3.28 -12.14
CA SER A 55 9.70 2.28 -12.85
C SER A 55 10.55 1.38 -13.74
N SER A 56 11.55 1.94 -14.41
CA SER A 56 12.45 1.19 -15.30
C SER A 56 13.36 0.27 -14.50
N ILE A 57 13.92 0.76 -13.38
CA ILE A 57 14.69 -0.05 -12.43
C ILE A 57 13.86 -1.22 -11.91
N GLY A 58 12.61 -0.96 -11.50
CA GLY A 58 11.70 -2.00 -11.02
C GLY A 58 11.42 -3.09 -12.05
N ARG A 59 11.33 -2.76 -13.34
CA ARG A 59 11.16 -3.74 -14.42
C ARG A 59 12.40 -4.60 -14.64
N GLN A 60 13.59 -4.00 -14.58
CA GLN A 60 14.87 -4.71 -14.78
C GLN A 60 15.04 -5.86 -13.78
N VAL A 61 14.53 -5.71 -12.55
CA VAL A 61 14.55 -6.79 -11.54
C VAL A 61 13.91 -8.07 -12.06
N PHE A 62 12.83 -7.96 -12.85
CA PHE A 62 12.06 -9.10 -13.34
C PHE A 62 12.57 -9.66 -14.68
N GLU A 63 13.42 -8.90 -15.37
CA GLU A 63 14.11 -9.30 -16.60
C GLU A 63 15.35 -10.16 -16.32
N GLU A 64 15.80 -10.21 -15.06
CA GLU A 64 16.90 -11.09 -14.67
C GLU A 64 16.57 -12.58 -14.82
N PRO A 65 17.57 -13.43 -15.09
CA PRO A 65 17.37 -14.88 -15.16
C PRO A 65 16.76 -15.43 -13.87
N ASP A 66 15.90 -16.45 -14.01
CA ASP A 66 15.21 -17.06 -12.87
C ASP A 66 16.18 -17.64 -11.84
N GLU A 67 17.37 -18.12 -12.25
CA GLU A 67 18.42 -18.60 -11.35
C GLU A 67 19.04 -17.49 -10.50
N VAL A 68 19.02 -16.24 -10.98
CA VAL A 68 19.47 -15.08 -10.20
C VAL A 68 18.37 -14.69 -9.23
N LYS A 69 17.14 -14.50 -9.70
CA LYS A 69 15.99 -14.14 -8.85
C LYS A 69 15.75 -15.16 -7.73
N ALA A 70 15.95 -16.45 -8.00
CA ALA A 70 15.81 -17.54 -7.03
C ALA A 70 16.81 -17.49 -5.86
N LYS A 71 17.93 -16.78 -5.99
CA LYS A 71 18.90 -16.58 -4.88
C LYS A 71 18.45 -15.52 -3.87
N HIS A 72 17.44 -14.72 -4.23
CA HIS A 72 16.99 -13.57 -3.45
C HIS A 72 15.56 -13.73 -2.99
N ILE A 73 15.09 -14.96 -2.74
CA ILE A 73 13.70 -15.22 -2.32
C ILE A 73 13.37 -14.50 -1.00
N ALA A 74 12.21 -13.85 -0.97
CA ALA A 74 11.76 -13.07 0.16
C ALA A 74 11.66 -13.91 1.44
N GLY A 75 12.20 -13.38 2.54
CA GLY A 75 12.25 -14.06 3.84
C GLY A 75 13.34 -15.13 3.96
N GLN A 76 14.24 -15.26 2.99
CA GLN A 76 15.43 -16.13 3.09
C GLN A 76 16.71 -15.37 3.42
N ASN A 77 16.70 -14.05 3.38
CA ASN A 77 17.84 -13.25 3.81
C ASN A 77 18.12 -13.47 5.31
N ASP A 78 19.40 -13.58 5.67
CA ASP A 78 19.84 -13.67 7.07
C ASP A 78 20.09 -12.27 7.63
N LEU A 79 19.06 -11.43 7.59
CA LEU A 79 19.12 -10.10 8.21
C LEU A 79 18.91 -10.19 9.73
N PRO A 80 19.71 -9.48 10.55
CA PRO A 80 19.46 -9.38 11.98
C PRO A 80 18.08 -8.78 12.24
N GLU A 81 17.31 -9.39 13.16
CA GLU A 81 16.03 -8.85 13.66
C GLU A 81 14.89 -8.67 12.65
N GLU A 82 14.79 -9.54 11.63
CA GLU A 82 13.64 -9.51 10.71
C GLU A 82 12.43 -10.27 11.32
N SER A 83 11.63 -9.60 12.15
CA SER A 83 10.35 -10.13 12.68
C SER A 83 9.35 -10.55 11.59
N TYR A 84 9.60 -10.15 10.35
CA TYR A 84 8.83 -10.48 9.16
C TYR A 84 9.33 -11.69 8.38
N LYS A 85 10.47 -12.30 8.75
CA LYS A 85 10.98 -13.54 8.10
C LYS A 85 9.94 -14.66 8.16
N GLN A 86 9.22 -14.76 9.27
CA GLN A 86 8.12 -15.70 9.48
C GLN A 86 6.92 -15.51 8.53
N LEU A 87 6.78 -14.32 7.92
CA LEU A 87 5.71 -14.02 6.97
C LEU A 87 6.09 -14.40 5.53
N GLY A 88 7.27 -14.98 5.34
CA GLY A 88 7.71 -15.59 4.08
C GLY A 88 7.72 -14.62 2.91
N VAL A 89 7.43 -15.15 1.72
CA VAL A 89 7.64 -14.43 0.45
C VAL A 89 6.72 -13.21 0.28
N VAL A 90 5.61 -13.12 1.02
CA VAL A 90 4.63 -12.05 0.84
C VAL A 90 5.08 -10.75 1.50
N ARG A 91 5.77 -10.84 2.63
CA ARG A 91 6.14 -9.69 3.47
C ARG A 91 7.63 -9.58 3.75
N GLY A 92 8.41 -10.64 3.60
CA GLY A 92 9.87 -10.59 3.79
C GLY A 92 10.57 -9.74 2.72
N SER A 93 11.77 -9.27 3.03
CA SER A 93 12.65 -8.59 2.06
C SER A 93 13.14 -9.57 0.99
N GLY A 94 13.00 -9.22 -0.29
CA GLY A 94 13.40 -10.04 -1.43
C GLY A 94 12.30 -10.34 -2.45
N TYR A 95 12.52 -11.37 -3.27
CA TYR A 95 11.72 -11.75 -4.43
C TYR A 95 10.62 -12.77 -4.11
N LYS A 96 9.42 -12.53 -4.64
CA LYS A 96 8.30 -13.46 -4.67
C LYS A 96 8.06 -13.93 -6.11
N PRO A 97 8.14 -15.24 -6.39
CA PRO A 97 7.98 -15.75 -7.74
C PRO A 97 6.52 -15.72 -8.22
N ARG A 98 6.37 -15.62 -9.54
CA ARG A 98 5.08 -15.81 -10.22
C ARG A 98 4.50 -17.20 -9.91
N GLY A 99 3.20 -17.27 -9.71
CA GLY A 99 2.47 -18.53 -9.47
C GLY A 99 2.66 -19.15 -8.08
N TYR A 100 3.25 -18.39 -7.15
CA TYR A 100 3.33 -18.76 -5.75
C TYR A 100 1.95 -18.95 -5.10
N TRP A 101 1.03 -18.02 -5.36
CA TRP A 101 -0.33 -18.07 -4.84
C TRP A 101 -1.24 -18.90 -5.76
N THR A 102 -2.11 -19.69 -5.13
CA THR A 102 -3.31 -20.18 -5.81
C THR A 102 -4.34 -19.05 -5.82
N TYR A 103 -4.83 -18.77 -7.02
CA TYR A 103 -5.68 -17.66 -7.39
C TYR A 103 -7.15 -18.12 -7.52
N ILE A 104 -7.98 -17.35 -8.24
CA ILE A 104 -9.40 -17.66 -8.47
C ILE A 104 -9.50 -18.93 -9.31
N ASN A 105 -10.45 -19.81 -8.99
CA ASN A 105 -10.72 -21.05 -9.73
C ASN A 105 -9.45 -21.89 -9.94
N ASP A 106 -8.68 -22.02 -8.86
CA ASP A 106 -7.41 -22.77 -8.75
C ASP A 106 -6.33 -22.40 -9.79
N GLN A 107 -6.47 -21.26 -10.45
CA GLN A 107 -5.44 -20.72 -11.33
C GLN A 107 -4.22 -20.28 -10.50
N LYS A 108 -3.04 -20.20 -11.10
CA LYS A 108 -1.88 -19.60 -10.43
C LYS A 108 -1.86 -18.09 -10.65
N ASP A 109 -1.38 -17.34 -9.66
CA ASP A 109 -1.23 -15.89 -9.83
C ASP A 109 -0.22 -15.57 -10.95
N ARG A 110 -0.41 -14.43 -11.61
CA ARG A 110 0.45 -13.95 -12.69
C ARG A 110 1.34 -12.80 -12.25
N VAL A 111 1.73 -12.80 -10.98
CA VAL A 111 2.35 -11.66 -10.31
C VAL A 111 3.67 -12.06 -9.67
N GLU A 112 4.73 -11.35 -9.99
CA GLU A 112 6.00 -11.42 -9.25
C GLU A 112 6.29 -10.06 -8.61
N PHE A 113 6.99 -10.05 -7.48
CA PHE A 113 7.42 -8.80 -6.84
C PHE A 113 8.74 -8.91 -6.12
N PHE A 114 9.35 -7.75 -5.90
CA PHE A 114 10.55 -7.57 -5.09
C PHE A 114 10.27 -6.55 -3.98
N ASN A 115 10.40 -6.97 -2.72
CA ASN A 115 10.26 -6.12 -1.55
C ASN A 115 11.62 -5.57 -1.11
N LEU A 116 11.69 -4.27 -0.88
CA LEU A 116 12.81 -3.60 -0.22
C LEU A 116 12.39 -3.11 1.15
N ARG A 117 12.99 -3.66 2.20
CA ARG A 117 12.80 -3.23 3.59
C ARG A 117 13.99 -2.43 4.10
N HIS A 118 13.76 -1.70 5.19
CA HIS A 118 14.80 -0.99 5.93
C HIS A 118 15.63 -0.01 5.09
N PHE A 119 15.07 0.52 3.99
CA PHE A 119 15.74 1.45 3.09
C PHE A 119 16.24 2.74 3.78
N ALA A 120 15.69 3.07 4.96
CA ALA A 120 16.13 4.20 5.78
C ALA A 120 17.27 3.86 6.77
N HIS A 121 17.76 2.62 6.76
CA HIS A 121 18.82 2.14 7.63
C HIS A 121 19.99 1.61 6.79
N PRO A 122 20.98 2.45 6.46
CA PRO A 122 22.06 2.10 5.53
C PRO A 122 22.82 0.82 5.87
N GLU A 123 23.05 0.55 7.16
CA GLU A 123 23.78 -0.65 7.59
C GLU A 123 23.01 -1.95 7.28
N TYR A 124 21.68 -1.94 7.35
CA TYR A 124 20.84 -3.08 6.99
C TYR A 124 20.75 -3.26 5.48
N VAL A 125 20.68 -2.14 4.75
CA VAL A 125 20.74 -2.16 3.29
C VAL A 125 22.06 -2.78 2.82
N LYS A 126 23.21 -2.35 3.36
CA LYS A 126 24.53 -2.90 2.99
C LYS A 126 24.68 -4.40 3.32
N ALA A 127 24.03 -4.86 4.39
CA ALA A 127 24.10 -6.25 4.82
C ALA A 127 23.18 -7.19 4.01
N ALA A 128 22.19 -6.64 3.30
CA ALA A 128 21.25 -7.43 2.51
C ALA A 128 21.85 -7.89 1.18
N SER A 129 21.37 -9.03 0.69
CA SER A 129 21.72 -9.54 -0.63
C SER A 129 20.68 -9.10 -1.66
N TYR A 130 21.14 -8.50 -2.76
CA TYR A 130 20.29 -7.95 -3.81
C TYR A 130 20.61 -8.55 -5.19
N PRO A 131 19.60 -8.68 -6.07
CA PRO A 131 19.86 -8.98 -7.47
C PRO A 131 20.68 -7.84 -8.13
N PRO A 132 21.53 -8.12 -9.14
CA PRO A 132 22.44 -7.14 -9.74
C PRO A 132 21.79 -5.82 -10.19
N SER A 133 20.56 -5.87 -10.73
CA SER A 133 19.81 -4.68 -11.13
C SER A 133 19.43 -3.80 -9.93
N VAL A 134 19.11 -4.39 -8.78
CA VAL A 134 18.83 -3.65 -7.55
C VAL A 134 20.12 -3.14 -6.93
N GLU A 135 21.16 -3.98 -6.85
CA GLU A 135 22.45 -3.61 -6.26
C GLU A 135 23.08 -2.40 -6.97
N LYS A 136 23.09 -2.42 -8.32
CA LYS A 136 23.61 -1.32 -9.14
C LYS A 136 22.87 0.00 -8.91
N ASN A 137 21.56 -0.04 -8.64
CA ASN A 137 20.70 1.13 -8.50
C ASN A 137 20.32 1.42 -7.04
N LEU A 138 20.95 0.74 -6.07
CA LEU A 138 20.57 0.80 -4.66
C LEU A 138 20.58 2.22 -4.07
N PRO A 139 21.56 3.10 -4.38
CA PRO A 139 21.53 4.49 -3.91
C PRO A 139 20.30 5.26 -4.42
N GLU A 140 19.88 5.05 -5.66
CA GLU A 140 18.72 5.72 -6.25
C GLU A 140 17.41 5.19 -5.65
N ILE A 141 17.28 3.87 -5.54
CA ILE A 141 16.09 3.23 -4.95
C ILE A 141 15.91 3.66 -3.49
N THR A 142 16.99 3.62 -2.70
CA THR A 142 16.92 4.02 -1.28
C THR A 142 16.71 5.52 -1.14
N SER A 143 17.35 6.35 -1.96
CA SER A 143 17.12 7.80 -1.96
C SER A 143 15.65 8.13 -2.24
N TYR A 144 15.03 7.48 -3.23
CA TYR A 144 13.62 7.70 -3.54
C TYR A 144 12.69 7.37 -2.36
N PHE A 145 12.80 6.18 -1.78
CA PHE A 145 11.92 5.78 -0.67
C PHE A 145 12.18 6.62 0.59
N ASN A 146 13.44 7.01 0.84
CA ASN A 146 13.79 7.93 1.93
C ASN A 146 13.21 9.32 1.73
N GLU A 147 13.28 9.88 0.53
CA GLU A 147 12.72 11.19 0.21
C GLU A 147 11.19 11.17 0.34
N LEU A 148 10.57 10.12 -0.19
CA LEU A 148 9.12 9.93 -0.05
C LEU A 148 8.72 9.83 1.43
N HIS A 149 9.45 9.06 2.25
CA HIS A 149 9.13 8.89 3.67
C HIS A 149 9.41 10.14 4.51
N ASN A 150 10.60 10.73 4.40
CA ASN A 150 11.02 11.80 5.30
C ASN A 150 10.47 13.18 4.91
N ASN A 151 10.11 13.38 3.64
CA ASN A 151 9.65 14.68 3.13
C ASN A 151 8.20 14.63 2.66
N VAL A 152 7.86 13.78 1.70
CA VAL A 152 6.49 13.74 1.12
C VAL A 152 5.46 13.28 2.14
N LEU A 153 5.70 12.14 2.79
CA LEU A 153 4.83 11.60 3.84
C LEU A 153 4.76 12.56 5.03
N ARG A 154 5.87 13.18 5.43
CA ARG A 154 5.88 14.15 6.55
C ARG A 154 4.93 15.33 6.29
N LYS A 155 4.96 15.93 5.10
CA LYS A 155 4.04 17.00 4.71
C LYS A 155 2.59 16.51 4.69
N LEU A 156 2.35 15.31 4.15
CA LEU A 156 1.02 14.72 4.12
C LEU A 156 0.47 14.44 5.53
N LEU A 157 1.30 13.93 6.44
CA LEU A 157 0.92 13.69 7.84
C LEU A 157 0.66 14.99 8.60
N SER A 158 1.37 16.08 8.29
CA SER A 158 1.07 17.41 8.82
C SER A 158 -0.32 17.91 8.39
N LEU A 159 -0.73 17.66 7.13
CA LEU A 159 -2.11 17.92 6.71
C LEU A 159 -3.11 17.06 7.49
N ILE A 160 -2.78 15.80 7.76
CA ILE A 160 -3.64 14.91 8.57
C ILE A 160 -3.69 15.36 10.03
N ASP A 161 -2.59 15.88 10.60
CA ASP A 161 -2.58 16.49 11.93
C ASP A 161 -3.58 17.65 11.98
N ILE A 162 -3.63 18.52 10.97
CA ILE A 162 -4.62 19.60 10.85
C ILE A 162 -6.05 19.05 10.84
N ILE A 163 -6.33 18.05 10.01
CA ILE A 163 -7.67 17.43 9.88
C ILE A 163 -8.14 16.88 11.23
N LEU A 164 -7.23 16.22 11.95
CA LEU A 164 -7.49 15.60 13.24
C LEU A 164 -7.39 16.59 14.42
N GLU A 165 -7.09 17.86 14.14
CA GLU A 165 -6.87 18.91 15.14
C GLU A 165 -5.79 18.56 16.17
N LEU A 166 -4.75 17.89 15.69
CA LEU A 166 -3.54 17.59 16.44
C LEU A 166 -2.53 18.72 16.27
N PRO A 167 -1.62 18.91 17.24
CA PRO A 167 -0.45 19.76 17.03
C PRO A 167 0.35 19.29 15.81
N ASP A 168 0.89 20.23 15.03
CA ASP A 168 1.67 19.93 13.82
C ASP A 168 2.84 18.99 14.11
N GLY A 169 2.97 17.94 13.29
CA GLY A 169 4.01 16.92 13.40
C GLY A 169 3.74 15.84 14.45
N THR A 170 2.57 15.82 15.09
CA THR A 170 2.21 14.79 16.09
C THR A 170 2.32 13.39 15.49
N LEU A 171 1.68 13.15 14.35
CA LEU A 171 1.74 11.85 13.70
C LEU A 171 3.17 11.48 13.32
N TYR A 172 3.89 12.37 12.64
CA TYR A 172 5.23 12.06 12.16
C TYR A 172 6.20 11.79 13.32
N ASN A 173 6.33 12.72 14.26
CA ASN A 173 7.33 12.64 15.30
C ASN A 173 7.10 11.47 16.26
N ASN A 174 5.85 11.12 16.53
CA ASN A 174 5.55 10.09 17.52
C ASN A 174 5.44 8.68 16.90
N HIS A 175 5.10 8.59 15.62
CA HIS A 175 4.73 7.31 15.02
C HIS A 175 5.31 7.03 13.65
N PHE A 176 5.79 8.04 12.91
CA PHE A 176 6.37 7.84 11.57
C PHE A 176 7.84 8.27 11.45
N ARG A 177 8.53 8.63 12.53
CA ARG A 177 9.93 9.03 12.45
C ARG A 177 10.85 7.82 12.18
N VAL A 178 11.93 8.07 11.47
CA VAL A 178 13.09 7.17 11.41
C VAL A 178 14.03 7.51 12.55
N VAL A 179 14.39 6.50 13.35
CA VAL A 179 15.38 6.59 14.43
C VAL A 179 16.68 5.95 13.95
N GLU A 180 17.75 6.74 13.97
CA GLU A 180 19.06 6.29 13.51
C GLU A 180 19.49 5.00 14.23
N ASN A 181 19.92 4.01 13.45
CA ASN A 181 20.37 2.70 13.94
C ASN A 181 19.37 1.95 14.86
N ASN A 182 18.08 2.28 14.82
CA ASN A 182 17.05 1.61 15.63
C ASN A 182 15.82 1.27 14.79
N ILE A 183 15.83 0.09 14.16
CA ILE A 183 14.72 -0.38 13.31
C ILE A 183 13.43 -0.61 14.09
N LYS A 184 13.51 -0.91 15.39
CA LYS A 184 12.34 -1.26 16.22
C LYS A 184 11.52 -0.03 16.56
N GLU A 185 12.18 1.10 16.76
CA GLU A 185 11.52 2.39 17.02
C GLU A 185 11.21 3.16 15.73
N SER A 186 11.81 2.77 14.61
CA SER A 186 11.61 3.43 13.32
C SER A 186 10.34 2.97 12.63
N ALA A 187 9.67 3.94 12.03
CA ALA A 187 8.65 3.68 11.04
C ALA A 187 9.28 3.79 9.65
N THR A 188 9.08 2.76 8.82
CA THR A 188 9.52 2.82 7.41
C THR A 188 8.62 2.00 6.51
N GLY A 189 7.94 0.95 6.99
CA GLY A 189 7.17 0.08 6.12
C GLY A 189 8.05 -0.66 5.10
N TYR A 190 7.69 -0.67 3.82
CA TYR A 190 8.50 -1.29 2.76
C TYR A 190 8.18 -0.80 1.35
N GLY A 191 9.21 -0.72 0.51
CA GLY A 191 9.09 -0.52 -0.93
C GLY A 191 8.82 -1.82 -1.67
N ARG A 192 8.11 -1.75 -2.80
CA ARG A 192 7.81 -2.91 -3.64
C ARG A 192 7.87 -2.54 -5.12
N PHE A 193 8.65 -3.30 -5.88
CA PHE A 193 8.47 -3.43 -7.31
C PHE A 193 7.57 -4.63 -7.59
N LEU A 194 6.68 -4.51 -8.56
CA LEU A 194 5.65 -5.50 -8.84
C LEU A 194 5.43 -5.59 -10.35
N LEU A 195 5.41 -6.81 -10.89
CA LEU A 195 5.11 -7.06 -12.30
C LEU A 195 3.92 -8.00 -12.41
N TYR A 196 2.90 -7.50 -13.10
CA TYR A 196 1.76 -8.25 -13.57
C TYR A 196 2.04 -8.75 -14.99
N HIS A 197 2.04 -10.06 -15.17
CA HIS A 197 2.19 -10.70 -16.48
C HIS A 197 0.87 -10.66 -17.24
N GLU A 198 0.96 -10.57 -18.56
CA GLU A 198 -0.16 -10.73 -19.49
C GLU A 198 -0.98 -11.98 -19.17
N ALA A 199 -2.30 -11.92 -19.31
CA ALA A 199 -3.22 -13.04 -19.12
C ALA A 199 -4.07 -13.23 -20.38
N ASP A 200 -4.12 -14.45 -20.91
CA ASP A 200 -4.96 -14.80 -22.07
C ASP A 200 -6.46 -14.88 -21.70
N ASP A 201 -7.31 -15.02 -22.72
CA ASP A 201 -8.78 -15.09 -22.56
C ASP A 201 -9.23 -16.28 -21.71
N SER A 202 -8.50 -17.39 -21.77
CA SER A 202 -8.78 -18.60 -20.97
C SER A 202 -8.52 -18.34 -19.48
N TYR A 203 -7.44 -17.61 -19.15
CA TYR A 203 -7.18 -17.17 -17.79
C TYR A 203 -8.23 -16.16 -17.34
N ASN A 204 -8.46 -15.12 -18.15
CA ASN A 204 -9.36 -14.01 -17.81
C ASN A 204 -10.80 -14.48 -17.59
N SER A 205 -11.32 -15.41 -18.40
CA SER A 205 -12.65 -15.99 -18.20
C SER A 205 -12.77 -16.75 -16.89
N LYS A 206 -11.69 -17.42 -16.44
CA LYS A 206 -11.66 -18.13 -15.16
C LYS A 206 -11.44 -17.20 -13.96
N THR A 207 -10.90 -16.00 -14.17
CA THR A 207 -10.53 -15.10 -13.06
C THR A 207 -11.34 -13.81 -13.00
N GLY A 208 -12.40 -13.70 -13.81
CA GLY A 208 -13.23 -12.49 -13.87
C GLY A 208 -12.44 -11.27 -14.34
N ASN A 209 -11.48 -11.45 -15.25
CA ASN A 209 -10.60 -10.39 -15.78
C ASN A 209 -9.77 -9.68 -14.69
N THR A 210 -9.23 -10.43 -13.72
CA THR A 210 -8.39 -9.86 -12.65
C THR A 210 -7.02 -10.52 -12.57
N LEU A 211 -6.00 -9.70 -12.31
CA LEU A 211 -4.61 -10.12 -12.03
C LEU A 211 -4.27 -10.01 -10.54
N LEU A 212 -5.03 -9.22 -9.77
CA LEU A 212 -5.00 -9.19 -8.31
C LEU A 212 -6.41 -8.95 -7.77
N ARG A 213 -6.79 -9.68 -6.73
CA ARG A 213 -8.13 -9.65 -6.14
C ARG A 213 -8.38 -8.37 -5.34
N GLY A 214 -9.66 -8.12 -5.06
CA GLY A 214 -10.10 -7.05 -4.17
C GLY A 214 -9.50 -7.21 -2.77
N HIS A 215 -8.76 -6.19 -2.32
CA HIS A 215 -8.19 -6.17 -0.99
C HIS A 215 -8.11 -4.74 -0.44
N THR A 216 -7.90 -4.65 0.87
CA THR A 216 -7.39 -3.47 1.55
C THR A 216 -5.95 -3.68 2.00
N ASP A 217 -5.20 -2.59 2.09
CA ASP A 217 -3.81 -2.60 2.51
C ASP A 217 -3.66 -2.64 4.03
N ALA A 218 -2.61 -3.29 4.52
CA ALA A 218 -2.32 -3.35 5.96
C ALA A 218 -1.65 -2.07 6.52
N SER A 219 -1.12 -1.23 5.64
CA SER A 219 -0.41 0.02 5.95
C SER A 219 -1.34 1.10 6.50
N ALA A 220 -0.76 2.22 6.94
CA ALA A 220 -1.51 3.45 7.20
C ALA A 220 -1.81 4.18 5.89
N LEU A 221 -0.78 4.33 5.04
CA LEU A 221 -0.89 4.92 3.71
C LEU A 221 -0.10 4.06 2.72
N THR A 222 -0.58 3.97 1.49
CA THR A 222 0.13 3.32 0.38
C THR A 222 0.30 4.32 -0.74
N PHE A 223 1.51 4.43 -1.29
CA PHE A 223 1.83 5.32 -2.41
C PHE A 223 2.18 4.47 -3.62
N ILE A 224 1.46 4.66 -4.72
CA ILE A 224 1.61 3.92 -5.96
C ILE A 224 2.00 4.91 -7.05
N LEU A 225 3.12 4.67 -7.74
CA LEU A 225 3.46 5.47 -8.91
C LEU A 225 2.40 5.29 -9.99
N SER A 226 1.79 6.40 -10.46
CA SER A 226 0.73 6.34 -11.47
C SER A 226 1.28 5.79 -12.78
N ASP A 227 0.63 4.73 -13.28
CA ASP A 227 1.02 4.03 -14.50
C ASP A 227 -0.06 4.22 -15.58
N PRO A 228 0.31 4.43 -16.86
CA PRO A 228 -0.64 4.65 -17.95
C PRO A 228 -1.43 3.39 -18.32
N VAL A 229 -0.98 2.19 -17.93
CA VAL A 229 -1.71 0.95 -18.14
C VAL A 229 -2.89 0.90 -17.17
N GLN A 230 -4.08 1.17 -17.71
CA GLN A 230 -5.33 1.14 -16.97
C GLN A 230 -5.63 -0.27 -16.44
N ALA A 231 -5.53 -0.43 -15.12
CA ALA A 231 -5.71 -1.73 -14.46
C ALA A 231 -6.18 -1.60 -13.00
N LEU A 232 -5.70 -0.58 -12.28
CA LEU A 232 -6.10 -0.34 -10.90
C LEU A 232 -7.59 0.07 -10.86
N GLN A 233 -8.37 -0.69 -10.09
CA GLN A 233 -9.77 -0.41 -9.85
C GLN A 233 -10.03 -0.24 -8.37
N ILE A 234 -10.85 0.74 -8.01
CA ILE A 234 -11.40 0.88 -6.66
C ILE A 234 -12.86 0.46 -6.67
N ARG A 235 -13.32 -0.15 -5.58
CA ARG A 235 -14.75 -0.39 -5.38
C ARG A 235 -15.39 0.93 -4.96
N LEU A 236 -16.44 1.36 -5.65
CA LEU A 236 -17.09 2.63 -5.35
C LEU A 236 -17.72 2.59 -3.96
N PRO A 237 -17.57 3.66 -3.16
CA PRO A 237 -18.18 3.77 -1.85
C PRO A 237 -19.67 3.45 -1.88
N ASP A 238 -20.14 2.71 -0.86
CA ASP A 238 -21.56 2.46 -0.60
C ASP A 238 -22.31 1.79 -1.77
N THR A 239 -21.56 1.10 -2.64
CA THR A 239 -22.07 0.24 -3.69
C THR A 239 -21.63 -1.20 -3.47
N GLU A 240 -22.46 -2.16 -3.91
CA GLU A 240 -22.04 -3.56 -4.01
C GLU A 240 -21.46 -3.81 -5.41
N ASN A 241 -20.23 -4.33 -5.46
CA ASN A 241 -19.57 -4.81 -6.67
C ASN A 241 -19.45 -3.81 -7.85
N ILE A 242 -19.64 -2.50 -7.63
CA ILE A 242 -19.37 -1.49 -8.67
C ILE A 242 -17.91 -1.06 -8.55
N TRP A 243 -17.15 -1.36 -9.59
CA TRP A 243 -15.73 -1.05 -9.69
C TRP A 243 -15.52 0.11 -10.66
N GLY A 244 -14.58 1.00 -10.37
CA GLY A 244 -14.18 2.06 -11.27
C GLY A 244 -12.67 2.10 -11.45
N PHE A 245 -12.22 2.36 -12.68
CA PHE A 245 -10.80 2.48 -12.99
C PHE A 245 -10.24 3.81 -12.49
N VAL A 246 -9.09 3.76 -11.83
CA VAL A 246 -8.36 4.98 -11.45
C VAL A 246 -7.77 5.60 -12.71
N LYS A 247 -8.09 6.88 -12.94
CA LYS A 247 -7.54 7.63 -14.08
C LYS A 247 -6.03 7.85 -13.91
N HIS A 248 -5.26 7.63 -14.97
CA HIS A 248 -3.83 7.94 -14.98
C HIS A 248 -3.58 9.46 -14.93
N ARG A 249 -2.57 9.86 -14.15
CA ARG A 249 -2.04 11.22 -14.10
C ARG A 249 -0.52 11.12 -14.10
N GLN A 250 0.10 11.54 -15.21
CA GLN A 250 1.54 11.49 -15.36
C GLN A 250 2.25 12.26 -14.23
N GLY A 251 3.28 11.64 -13.65
CA GLY A 251 4.07 12.22 -12.57
C GLY A 251 3.37 12.27 -11.21
N ALA A 252 2.14 11.73 -11.08
CA ALA A 252 1.45 11.67 -9.80
C ALA A 252 1.72 10.37 -9.04
N LEU A 253 1.54 10.42 -7.72
CA LEU A 253 1.36 9.23 -6.89
C LEU A 253 -0.14 9.03 -6.64
N VAL A 254 -0.66 7.85 -6.93
CA VAL A 254 -1.96 7.42 -6.39
C VAL A 254 -1.73 7.00 -4.95
N VAL A 255 -2.42 7.65 -4.00
CA VAL A 255 -2.26 7.39 -2.57
C VAL A 255 -3.56 6.87 -2.01
N ASN A 256 -3.50 5.83 -1.18
CA ASN A 256 -4.65 5.32 -0.46
C ASN A 256 -4.42 5.13 1.03
N VAL A 257 -5.49 5.30 1.79
CA VAL A 257 -5.60 4.90 3.19
C VAL A 257 -5.59 3.37 3.26
N GLY A 258 -4.84 2.84 4.21
CA GLY A 258 -4.89 1.42 4.56
C GLY A 258 -5.57 1.20 5.91
N ASP A 259 -5.72 -0.08 6.25
CA ASP A 259 -6.45 -0.57 7.43
C ASP A 259 -5.93 0.06 8.72
N ALA A 260 -4.62 0.30 8.84
CA ALA A 260 -4.05 0.85 10.07
C ALA A 260 -4.58 2.26 10.37
N LEU A 261 -4.61 3.14 9.37
CA LEU A 261 -5.08 4.51 9.57
C LEU A 261 -6.61 4.57 9.69
N GLN A 262 -7.34 3.67 9.01
CA GLN A 262 -8.78 3.51 9.24
C GLN A 262 -9.07 3.13 10.70
N PHE A 263 -8.40 2.10 11.24
CA PHE A 263 -8.62 1.67 12.62
C PHE A 263 -8.22 2.74 13.63
N TRP A 264 -7.11 3.41 13.38
CA TRP A 264 -6.60 4.47 14.25
C TRP A 264 -7.53 5.68 14.32
N THR A 265 -8.29 5.93 13.25
CA THR A 265 -9.28 7.02 13.18
C THR A 265 -10.72 6.56 13.44
N GLY A 266 -10.93 5.29 13.80
CA GLY A 266 -12.26 4.76 14.15
C GLY A 266 -13.22 4.79 12.96
N ASP A 267 -12.73 4.36 11.80
CA ASP A 267 -13.44 4.37 10.52
C ASP A 267 -13.76 5.77 9.95
N TYR A 268 -13.21 6.84 10.52
CA TYR A 268 -13.35 8.18 9.95
C TYR A 268 -12.70 8.30 8.57
N PHE A 269 -11.47 7.80 8.41
CA PHE A 269 -10.83 7.67 7.10
C PHE A 269 -11.07 6.28 6.53
N ARG A 270 -11.36 6.20 5.22
CA ARG A 270 -11.82 4.97 4.57
C ARG A 270 -10.66 4.17 3.96
N SER A 271 -10.44 2.93 4.38
CA SER A 271 -9.60 1.95 3.70
C SER A 271 -10.43 1.25 2.61
N SER A 272 -10.34 1.76 1.38
CA SER A 272 -11.17 1.26 0.27
C SER A 272 -10.61 -0.01 -0.37
N VAL A 273 -11.51 -0.92 -0.69
CA VAL A 273 -11.19 -2.13 -1.43
C VAL A 273 -10.76 -1.76 -2.85
N HIS A 274 -9.63 -2.28 -3.27
CA HIS A 274 -9.09 -2.07 -4.60
C HIS A 274 -8.54 -3.39 -5.17
N ARG A 275 -8.47 -3.47 -6.50
CA ARG A 275 -8.03 -4.65 -7.24
C ARG A 275 -7.23 -4.25 -8.47
N VAL A 276 -6.60 -5.23 -9.13
CA VAL A 276 -5.95 -5.02 -10.43
C VAL A 276 -6.64 -5.87 -11.47
N ALA A 277 -7.35 -5.21 -12.38
CA ALA A 277 -7.95 -5.83 -13.56
C ALA A 277 -6.87 -6.20 -14.59
N SER A 278 -7.17 -7.19 -15.42
CA SER A 278 -6.36 -7.48 -16.60
C SER A 278 -6.42 -6.28 -17.56
N PRO A 279 -5.27 -5.71 -17.97
CA PRO A 279 -5.28 -4.62 -18.94
C PRO A 279 -5.88 -5.06 -20.28
N PRO A 280 -6.49 -4.14 -21.03
CA PRO A 280 -6.87 -4.42 -22.42
C PRO A 280 -5.62 -4.78 -23.25
N ASN A 281 -5.79 -5.69 -24.21
CA ASN A 281 -4.75 -6.16 -25.14
C ASN A 281 -3.61 -6.99 -24.51
N HIS A 282 -3.85 -7.69 -23.39
CA HIS A 282 -2.88 -8.62 -22.81
C HIS A 282 -1.52 -7.98 -22.50
N GLN A 283 -1.50 -6.72 -22.05
CA GLN A 283 -0.23 -6.04 -21.76
C GLN A 283 0.27 -6.37 -20.35
N LYS A 284 1.60 -6.40 -20.18
CA LYS A 284 2.22 -6.40 -18.84
C LYS A 284 2.00 -5.06 -18.15
N ARG A 285 1.92 -5.07 -16.82
CA ARG A 285 1.87 -3.85 -15.99
C ARG A 285 2.92 -3.93 -14.90
N SER A 286 3.73 -2.89 -14.77
CA SER A 286 4.62 -2.69 -13.63
C SER A 286 3.95 -1.79 -12.58
N SER A 287 4.34 -1.93 -11.33
CA SER A 287 3.96 -1.01 -10.26
C SER A 287 5.13 -0.81 -9.31
N THR A 288 5.37 0.43 -8.93
CA THR A 288 6.26 0.79 -7.81
C THR A 288 5.39 1.30 -6.67
N ILE A 289 5.49 0.64 -5.52
CA ILE A 289 4.62 0.87 -4.38
C ILE A 289 5.46 1.11 -3.14
N TYR A 290 5.05 2.08 -2.34
CA TYR A 290 5.55 2.27 -0.99
C TYR A 290 4.41 2.05 0.01
N PHE A 291 4.53 1.03 0.86
CA PHE A 291 3.60 0.77 1.94
C PHE A 291 4.15 1.41 3.21
N CYS A 292 3.49 2.46 3.70
CA CYS A 292 3.90 3.21 4.88
C CYS A 292 3.15 2.72 6.13
N THR A 293 3.89 2.34 7.16
CA THR A 293 3.32 1.89 8.44
C THR A 293 3.87 2.76 9.57
N PRO A 294 3.09 3.05 10.63
CA PRO A 294 3.65 3.62 11.85
C PRO A 294 4.60 2.60 12.51
N THR A 295 5.34 3.03 13.53
CA THR A 295 6.19 2.14 14.34
C THR A 295 5.36 0.96 14.86
N SER A 296 5.93 -0.24 14.85
CA SER A 296 5.22 -1.49 15.19
C SER A 296 4.51 -1.49 16.55
N ALA A 297 4.99 -0.72 17.52
CA ALA A 297 4.39 -0.60 18.86
C ALA A 297 3.17 0.33 18.92
N THR A 298 2.83 1.04 17.84
CA THR A 298 1.72 1.99 17.81
C THR A 298 0.39 1.27 17.94
N TYR A 299 -0.42 1.64 18.94
CA TYR A 299 -1.78 1.14 19.09
C TYR A 299 -2.73 1.78 18.07
N LEU A 300 -3.49 0.95 17.36
CA LEU A 300 -4.39 1.36 16.28
C LEU A 300 -5.82 1.53 16.79
N ASP A 301 -6.07 2.62 17.52
CA ASP A 301 -7.39 2.98 18.03
C ASP A 301 -7.56 4.50 18.25
N PRO A 302 -8.78 5.06 18.15
CA PRO A 302 -9.02 6.51 18.30
C PRO A 302 -8.55 7.10 19.63
N ASP A 303 -8.61 6.32 20.72
CA ASP A 303 -8.23 6.80 22.05
C ASP A 303 -6.71 7.02 22.13
N SER A 304 -5.91 6.23 21.41
CA SER A 304 -4.45 6.38 21.33
C SER A 304 -4.03 7.65 20.58
N LEU A 305 -4.83 8.09 19.61
CA LEU A 305 -4.59 9.30 18.82
C LEU A 305 -4.93 10.57 19.59
N ASN A 306 -5.89 10.48 20.53
CA ASN A 306 -6.32 11.59 21.38
C ASN A 306 -6.78 12.84 20.61
N SER A 307 -7.32 12.65 19.40
CA SER A 307 -7.74 13.73 18.49
C SER A 307 -8.95 14.51 19.02
N PRO A 308 -8.87 15.86 19.12
CA PRO A 308 -10.03 16.71 19.42
C PRO A 308 -11.16 16.59 18.40
N LYS A 309 -10.84 16.49 17.11
CA LYS A 309 -11.81 16.26 16.03
C LYS A 309 -12.60 14.97 16.25
N LEU A 310 -11.91 13.84 16.46
CA LEU A 310 -12.58 12.54 16.64
C LEU A 310 -13.48 12.54 17.88
N LYS A 311 -13.01 13.10 19.00
CA LYS A 311 -13.83 13.26 20.22
C LYS A 311 -15.08 14.11 19.97
N ARG A 312 -14.94 15.22 19.24
CA ARG A 312 -16.06 16.09 18.88
C ARG A 312 -17.08 15.38 17.98
N LEU A 313 -16.62 14.48 17.11
CA LEU A 313 -17.48 13.62 16.29
C LEU A 313 -18.06 12.42 17.07
N GLY A 314 -17.70 12.23 18.33
CA GLY A 314 -18.15 11.10 19.15
C GLY A 314 -17.48 9.77 18.78
N ILE A 315 -16.32 9.81 18.11
CA ILE A 315 -15.57 8.62 17.69
C ILE A 315 -14.56 8.26 18.78
N TYR A 316 -14.70 7.04 19.31
CA TYR A 316 -13.87 6.49 20.39
C TYR A 316 -13.49 5.05 20.07
N ALA A 317 -12.50 4.50 20.77
CA ALA A 317 -12.17 3.09 20.63
C ALA A 317 -13.34 2.18 21.03
N ASP A 318 -13.74 1.28 20.12
CA ASP A 318 -14.72 0.23 20.39
C ASP A 318 -14.15 -0.76 21.43
N LYS A 319 -14.73 -0.74 22.63
CA LYS A 319 -14.30 -1.57 23.76
C LYS A 319 -14.60 -3.06 23.58
N SER A 320 -15.42 -3.44 22.59
CA SER A 320 -15.66 -4.83 22.24
C SER A 320 -14.53 -5.43 21.39
N LEU A 321 -13.72 -4.59 20.74
CA LEU A 321 -12.60 -5.02 19.92
C LEU A 321 -11.34 -5.20 20.76
N GLN A 322 -10.56 -6.24 20.45
CA GLN A 322 -9.22 -6.38 20.99
C GLN A 322 -8.39 -5.15 20.61
N ARG A 323 -7.69 -4.56 21.58
CA ARG A 323 -6.71 -3.51 21.29
C ARG A 323 -5.47 -4.14 20.65
N ILE A 324 -5.05 -3.61 19.51
CA ILE A 324 -3.93 -4.17 18.72
C ILE A 324 -2.92 -3.08 18.38
N THR A 325 -1.67 -3.49 18.22
CA THR A 325 -0.58 -2.69 17.68
C THR A 325 -0.45 -2.85 16.17
N GLN A 326 0.26 -1.93 15.52
CA GLN A 326 0.62 -2.03 14.10
C GLN A 326 1.37 -3.32 13.77
N GLY A 327 2.30 -3.74 14.64
CA GLY A 327 3.09 -4.96 14.44
C GLY A 327 2.22 -6.21 14.45
N GLU A 328 1.32 -6.32 15.43
CA GLU A 328 0.36 -7.43 15.51
C GLU A 328 -0.57 -7.46 14.29
N TRP A 329 -1.04 -6.29 13.86
CA TRP A 329 -1.89 -6.17 12.67
C TRP A 329 -1.16 -6.61 11.39
N ASP A 330 0.04 -6.11 11.14
CA ASP A 330 0.78 -6.44 9.92
C ASP A 330 1.19 -7.92 9.88
N ILE A 331 1.53 -8.51 11.03
CA ILE A 331 1.77 -9.96 11.15
C ILE A 331 0.50 -10.75 10.82
N ALA A 332 -0.64 -10.42 11.44
CA ALA A 332 -1.89 -11.15 11.23
C ALA A 332 -2.41 -11.02 9.80
N LYS A 333 -2.41 -9.81 9.24
CA LYS A 333 -2.84 -9.54 7.85
C LYS A 333 -1.84 -10.13 6.84
N GLY A 334 -0.54 -10.08 7.13
CA GLY A 334 0.49 -10.72 6.30
C GLY A 334 0.36 -12.24 6.25
N ALA A 335 0.14 -12.89 7.40
CA ALA A 335 -0.12 -14.32 7.48
C ALA A 335 -1.39 -14.71 6.71
N PHE A 336 -2.42 -13.87 6.79
CA PHE A 336 -3.64 -14.04 6.00
C PHE A 336 -3.35 -14.01 4.48
N PHE A 337 -2.57 -13.04 3.98
CA PHE A 337 -2.18 -13.00 2.56
C PHE A 337 -1.25 -14.14 2.14
N ASN A 338 -0.55 -14.76 3.08
CA ASN A 338 0.31 -15.91 2.80
C ASN A 338 -0.48 -17.23 2.71
N ASN A 339 -1.75 -17.25 3.14
CA ASN A 339 -2.59 -18.43 3.00
C ASN A 339 -2.89 -18.67 1.51
N THR A 340 -2.43 -19.82 1.01
CA THR A 340 -2.49 -20.18 -0.41
C THR A 340 -3.81 -20.84 -0.81
N SER A 341 -4.81 -20.90 0.07
CA SER A 341 -6.09 -21.57 -0.20
C SER A 341 -7.10 -20.67 -0.93
N SER A 342 -7.88 -21.27 -1.85
CA SER A 342 -8.84 -20.60 -2.75
C SER A 342 -10.21 -20.30 -2.12
N ASN A 343 -10.44 -20.68 -0.84
CA ASN A 343 -11.78 -20.83 -0.27
C ASN A 343 -12.02 -20.09 1.04
N GLN A 344 -12.02 -18.77 1.01
CA GLN A 344 -12.87 -18.04 1.96
C GLN A 344 -13.84 -17.24 1.10
N THR A 345 -15.09 -17.00 1.49
CA THR A 345 -16.05 -16.30 0.61
C THR A 345 -16.75 -15.11 1.25
N LYS A 346 -16.83 -15.04 2.58
CA LYS A 346 -17.52 -13.95 3.29
C LYS A 346 -17.01 -13.75 4.72
N GLY A 347 -17.01 -12.50 5.18
CA GLY A 347 -16.96 -12.16 6.62
C GLY A 347 -15.65 -12.49 7.32
N ILE A 348 -14.50 -12.15 6.72
CA ILE A 348 -13.21 -12.39 7.36
C ILE A 348 -12.96 -11.33 8.42
N THR A 349 -12.74 -11.82 9.63
CA THR A 349 -12.38 -10.99 10.77
C THR A 349 -10.97 -11.37 11.18
N ILE A 350 -10.07 -10.40 11.20
CA ILE A 350 -8.70 -10.57 11.69
C ILE A 350 -8.60 -9.74 12.98
N LEU A 351 -8.29 -10.39 14.10
CA LEU A 351 -8.19 -9.73 15.42
C LEU A 351 -9.44 -8.89 15.77
N GLY A 352 -10.63 -9.47 15.55
CA GLY A 352 -11.91 -8.81 15.83
C GLY A 352 -12.36 -7.76 14.81
N ARG A 353 -11.48 -7.34 13.88
CA ARG A 353 -11.78 -6.30 12.89
C ARG A 353 -12.20 -6.91 11.57
N LYS A 354 -13.27 -6.39 10.97
CA LYS A 354 -13.61 -6.69 9.58
C LYS A 354 -12.42 -6.33 8.73
N SER A 355 -11.90 -7.32 8.03
CA SER A 355 -10.86 -7.09 7.06
C SER A 355 -11.34 -7.64 5.74
N LEU A 356 -11.39 -6.78 4.73
CA LEU A 356 -11.52 -7.23 3.35
C LEU A 356 -10.12 -7.56 2.85
N GLY A 357 -9.54 -8.61 3.43
CA GLY A 357 -8.50 -9.41 2.80
C GLY A 357 -9.25 -10.60 2.24
N SER A 358 -9.49 -10.61 0.96
CA SER A 358 -10.32 -11.62 0.35
C SER A 358 -9.61 -11.99 -0.93
N LEU A 359 -8.84 -13.07 -0.84
CA LEU A 359 -8.52 -13.86 -2.02
C LEU A 359 -9.81 -14.50 -2.55
N ILE A 360 -10.81 -13.70 -2.89
CA ILE A 360 -12.15 -14.13 -3.25
C ILE A 360 -12.61 -13.16 -4.32
N GLY A 361 -12.94 -13.69 -5.49
CA GLY A 361 -13.75 -12.91 -6.40
C GLY A 361 -15.05 -12.63 -5.69
N GLU A 362 -15.40 -11.35 -5.52
CA GLU A 362 -16.81 -11.02 -5.68
C GLU A 362 -17.17 -11.63 -7.04
N THR A 363 -18.02 -12.65 -7.04
CA THR A 363 -18.55 -13.21 -8.28
C THR A 363 -19.02 -12.02 -9.09
N VAL A 364 -18.31 -11.73 -10.19
CA VAL A 364 -18.88 -10.92 -11.25
C VAL A 364 -20.04 -11.79 -11.69
N ASP A 365 -21.27 -11.37 -11.38
CA ASP A 365 -22.47 -12.13 -11.70
C ASP A 365 -22.36 -12.66 -13.13
N ALA A 366 -22.68 -13.95 -13.27
CA ALA A 366 -22.78 -14.65 -14.56
C ALA A 366 -23.90 -14.05 -15.41
#